data_AF-A0A136MSK9-F1
#
_entry.id   AF-A0A136MSK9-F1
#
_cell.length_a   1.000
_cell.length_b   1.000
_cell.length_c   1.000
_cell.angle_alpha   90.00
_cell.angle_beta   90.00
_cell.angle_gamma   90.00
#
_symmetry.space_group_name_H-M   'P 1'
#
loop_
_entity.id
_entity.type
_entity.pdbx_description
1 polymer ?
#
loop_
_entity_poly.entity_id
_entity_poly.type
_entity_poly.pdbx_seq_one_letter_code
_entity_poly.pdbx_strand_id
1 'polypeptide(L)'
;MVKKRVQIKFPYSTIWMLLLLWGIFLVLPGCKRQPPDGHYCAKVTYQKQGSKSQGNFTIIVELKDKKLIDISFPEGHYDHSDIKPVDVPLDGKCTAISKAGYVYKVQMLGPAIECMKSANMVQCKVTTKNGNRCQRFTDNKNGLCWQHQKK
;
A
#
# COMPACT_ATOMS: atom_id res chain seq x y z
N MET A 1 -50.99 62.32 12.97
CA MET A 1 -50.16 61.40 12.14
C MET A 1 -50.47 59.96 12.55
N VAL A 2 -51.14 59.18 11.69
CA VAL A 2 -51.57 57.80 11.99
C VAL A 2 -50.66 56.81 11.25
N LYS A 3 -49.92 55.99 11.99
CA LYS A 3 -48.96 55.02 11.47
C LYS A 3 -49.68 53.70 11.15
N LYS A 4 -50.07 53.49 9.89
CA LYS A 4 -50.60 52.20 9.41
C LYS A 4 -49.47 51.17 9.35
N ARG A 5 -49.60 50.07 10.09
CA ARG A 5 -48.74 48.88 9.95
C ARG A 5 -49.33 47.96 8.89
N VAL A 6 -48.57 47.71 7.83
CA VAL A 6 -48.88 46.69 6.83
C VAL A 6 -48.44 45.33 7.39
N GLN A 7 -49.37 44.40 7.51
CA GLN A 7 -49.12 43.02 7.94
C GLN A 7 -48.93 42.16 6.69
N ILE A 8 -47.69 41.75 6.42
CA ILE A 8 -47.35 40.83 5.33
C ILE A 8 -47.43 39.41 5.88
N LYS A 9 -48.45 38.64 5.48
CA LYS A 9 -48.56 37.22 5.80
C LYS A 9 -47.79 36.40 4.76
N PHE A 10 -46.67 35.80 5.18
CA PHE A 10 -45.93 34.84 4.38
C PHE A 10 -46.48 33.42 4.62
N PRO A 11 -46.94 32.68 3.58
CA PRO A 11 -47.45 31.33 3.75
C PRO A 11 -46.29 30.34 3.97
N TYR A 12 -46.27 29.71 5.15
CA TYR A 12 -45.29 28.76 5.65
C TYR A 12 -45.27 27.38 4.94
N SER A 13 -45.80 27.24 3.73
CA SER A 13 -46.19 25.93 3.18
C SER A 13 -45.28 25.37 2.07
N THR A 14 -44.29 26.12 1.56
CA THR A 14 -43.50 25.67 0.40
C THR A 14 -42.00 25.52 0.65
N ILE A 15 -41.49 25.94 1.82
CA ILE A 15 -40.07 25.84 2.17
C ILE A 15 -39.68 24.41 2.59
N TRP A 16 -40.62 23.60 3.09
CA TRP A 16 -40.35 22.24 3.55
C TRP A 16 -40.11 21.23 2.41
N MET A 17 -40.61 21.48 1.20
CA MET A 17 -40.39 20.58 0.05
C MET A 17 -39.05 20.81 -0.66
N LEU A 18 -38.43 21.98 -0.54
CA LEU A 18 -37.13 22.26 -1.16
C LEU A 18 -35.94 21.67 -0.40
N LEU A 19 -36.12 21.32 0.88
CA LEU A 19 -35.08 20.68 1.70
C LEU A 19 -34.99 19.15 1.53
N LEU A 20 -36.00 18.50 0.93
CA LEU A 20 -35.97 17.07 0.62
C LEU A 20 -35.24 16.74 -0.70
N LEU A 21 -35.10 17.71 -1.61
CA LEU A 21 -34.44 17.54 -2.91
C LEU A 21 -32.92 17.80 -2.88
N TRP A 22 -32.39 18.38 -1.80
CA TRP A 22 -30.95 18.62 -1.60
C TRP A 22 -30.25 17.54 -0.74
N GLY A 23 -30.97 16.48 -0.35
CA GLY A 23 -30.43 15.41 0.49
C GLY A 23 -29.82 14.22 -0.27
N ILE A 24 -29.94 14.15 -1.60
CA ILE A 24 -29.69 12.91 -2.37
C ILE A 24 -28.38 12.95 -3.19
N PHE A 25 -27.63 14.06 -3.22
CA PHE A 25 -26.54 14.22 -4.21
C PHE A 25 -25.10 13.86 -3.76
N LEU A 26 -24.86 13.34 -2.55
CA LEU A 26 -23.47 13.11 -2.09
C LEU A 26 -23.24 11.73 -1.47
N VAL A 27 -23.59 10.67 -2.21
CA VAL A 27 -23.03 9.34 -1.94
C VAL A 27 -22.51 8.73 -3.25
N LEU A 28 -21.52 9.38 -3.86
CA LEU A 28 -20.69 8.68 -4.86
C LEU A 28 -19.85 7.65 -4.08
N PRO A 29 -20.05 6.33 -4.24
CA PRO A 29 -19.14 5.35 -3.68
C PRO A 29 -17.78 5.64 -4.31
N GLY A 30 -16.84 6.17 -3.52
CA GLY A 30 -15.51 6.49 -3.99
C GLY A 30 -14.90 5.26 -4.63
N CYS A 31 -14.70 5.29 -5.95
CA CYS A 31 -13.99 4.25 -6.67
C CYS A 31 -12.59 4.15 -6.08
N LYS A 32 -12.34 3.11 -5.27
CA LYS A 32 -10.99 2.75 -4.84
C LYS A 32 -10.20 2.42 -6.11
N ARG A 33 -9.27 3.30 -6.51
CA ARG A 33 -8.40 3.05 -7.65
C ARG A 33 -7.31 2.07 -7.23
N GLN A 34 -6.93 1.19 -8.15
CA GLN A 34 -5.79 0.30 -7.92
C GLN A 34 -4.51 1.13 -7.75
N PRO A 35 -3.57 0.66 -6.91
CA PRO A 35 -2.29 1.33 -6.75
C PRO A 35 -1.52 1.34 -8.08
N PRO A 36 -0.91 2.48 -8.46
CA PRO A 36 -0.03 2.53 -9.63
C PRO A 36 1.25 1.72 -9.40
N ASP A 37 2.01 1.50 -10.47
CA ASP A 37 3.32 0.84 -10.40
C ASP A 37 4.30 1.61 -9.49
N GLY A 38 5.16 0.86 -8.79
CA GLY A 38 6.19 1.43 -7.94
C GLY A 38 6.41 0.67 -6.63
N HIS A 39 7.04 1.35 -5.68
CA HIS A 39 7.43 0.78 -4.39
C HIS A 39 6.47 1.17 -3.28
N TYR A 40 6.08 0.18 -2.47
CA TYR A 40 5.10 0.35 -1.40
C TYR A 40 5.63 -0.23 -0.09
N CYS A 41 5.20 0.36 1.01
CA CYS A 41 5.41 -0.21 2.32
C CYS A 41 4.33 -1.25 2.58
N ALA A 42 4.73 -2.43 3.04
CA ALA A 42 3.80 -3.53 3.32
C ALA A 42 4.18 -4.26 4.60
N LYS A 43 3.16 -4.76 5.30
CA LYS A 43 3.33 -5.76 6.35
C LYS A 43 3.37 -7.13 5.68
N VAL A 44 4.44 -7.88 5.91
CA VAL A 44 4.65 -9.21 5.34
C VAL A 44 4.74 -10.21 6.48
N THR A 45 3.82 -11.18 6.48
CA THR A 45 3.88 -12.36 7.33
C THR A 45 4.38 -13.52 6.51
N TYR A 46 5.49 -14.13 6.92
CA TYR A 46 6.03 -15.31 6.23
C TYR A 46 5.79 -16.58 7.05
N GLN A 47 5.60 -17.68 6.35
CA GLN A 47 5.51 -19.01 6.95
C GLN A 47 6.25 -20.02 6.08
N LYS A 48 7.13 -20.81 6.69
CA LYS A 48 7.77 -21.95 6.03
C LYS A 48 6.79 -23.12 5.97
N GLN A 49 6.68 -23.76 4.81
CA GLN A 49 5.83 -24.94 4.65
C GLN A 49 6.25 -26.04 5.63
N GLY A 50 5.29 -26.55 6.42
CA GLY A 50 5.53 -27.57 7.45
C GLY A 50 6.09 -27.05 8.78
N SER A 51 6.36 -25.75 8.93
CA SER A 51 6.77 -25.14 10.20
C SER A 51 5.62 -24.35 10.85
N LYS A 52 5.60 -24.34 12.19
CA LYS A 52 4.77 -23.44 12.99
C LYS A 52 5.42 -22.07 13.20
N SER A 53 6.70 -21.92 12.84
CA SER A 53 7.40 -20.64 12.96
C SER A 53 6.87 -19.65 11.92
N GLN A 54 6.38 -18.52 12.42
CA GLN A 54 5.95 -17.38 11.64
C GLN A 54 6.75 -16.16 12.08
N GLY A 55 6.99 -15.25 11.16
CA GLY A 55 7.52 -13.93 11.49
C GLY A 55 6.83 -12.85 10.69
N ASN A 56 6.89 -11.64 11.22
CA ASN A 56 6.25 -10.46 10.66
C ASN A 56 7.29 -9.38 10.46
N PHE A 57 7.32 -8.80 9.27
CA PHE A 57 8.19 -7.66 8.97
C PHE A 57 7.40 -6.57 8.26
N THR A 58 7.83 -5.32 8.44
CA THR A 58 7.35 -4.18 7.68
C THR A 58 8.42 -3.84 6.65
N ILE A 59 8.10 -4.01 5.37
CA ILE A 59 9.10 -4.07 4.30
C ILE A 59 8.61 -3.44 3.01
N ILE A 60 9.57 -3.02 2.17
CA ILE A 60 9.27 -2.48 0.84
C ILE A 60 9.01 -3.62 -0.15
N VAL A 61 7.94 -3.47 -0.93
CA VAL A 61 7.54 -4.37 -2.01
C VAL A 61 7.39 -3.60 -3.32
N GLU A 62 7.52 -4.31 -4.45
CA GLU A 62 7.39 -3.71 -5.79
C GLU A 62 6.12 -4.20 -6.49
N LEU A 63 5.36 -3.23 -7.02
CA LEU A 63 4.20 -3.45 -7.87
C LEU A 63 4.51 -3.05 -9.30
N LYS A 64 4.12 -3.92 -10.22
CA LYS A 64 4.15 -3.66 -11.65
C LYS A 64 2.97 -4.33 -12.33
N ASP A 65 2.28 -3.60 -13.21
CA ASP A 65 1.10 -4.09 -13.91
C ASP A 65 0.04 -4.67 -12.94
N LYS A 66 -0.13 -4.00 -11.78
CA LYS A 66 -1.03 -4.40 -10.67
C LYS A 66 -0.67 -5.74 -10.00
N LYS A 67 0.53 -6.25 -10.26
CA LYS A 67 1.05 -7.48 -9.69
C LYS A 67 2.17 -7.16 -8.72
N LEU A 68 2.19 -7.86 -7.60
CA LEU A 68 3.33 -7.93 -6.70
C LEU A 68 4.43 -8.74 -7.39
N ILE A 69 5.56 -8.12 -7.70
CA ILE A 69 6.64 -8.75 -8.46
C ILE A 69 7.93 -8.95 -7.65
N ASP A 70 8.15 -8.20 -6.56
CA ASP A 70 9.31 -8.38 -5.69
C ASP A 70 9.00 -8.02 -4.22
N ILE A 71 9.74 -8.64 -3.30
CA ILE A 71 9.77 -8.34 -1.87
C ILE A 71 11.24 -8.05 -1.50
N SER A 72 11.51 -6.87 -0.95
CA SER A 72 12.88 -6.45 -0.57
C SER A 72 13.31 -7.07 0.76
N PHE A 73 13.50 -8.39 0.78
CA PHE A 73 13.76 -9.17 2.00
C PHE A 73 14.87 -8.58 2.91
N PRO A 74 14.66 -8.62 4.25
CA PRO A 74 15.59 -8.04 5.21
C PRO A 74 16.84 -8.91 5.37
N GLU A 75 17.88 -8.42 6.02
CA GLU A 75 19.05 -9.25 6.32
C GLU A 75 18.68 -10.49 7.18
N GLY A 76 19.29 -11.64 6.90
CA GLY A 76 19.08 -12.87 7.67
C GLY A 76 17.77 -13.62 7.39
N HIS A 77 17.01 -13.24 6.38
CA HIS A 77 15.84 -13.99 5.94
C HIS A 77 16.20 -15.36 5.35
N TYR A 78 15.26 -16.31 5.40
CA TYR A 78 15.49 -17.70 4.98
C TYR A 78 15.38 -17.94 3.47
N ASP A 79 14.76 -17.01 2.73
CA ASP A 79 14.35 -17.24 1.35
C ASP A 79 14.89 -16.20 0.38
N HIS A 80 15.94 -16.58 -0.33
CA HIS A 80 16.62 -15.74 -1.29
C HIS A 80 16.09 -15.95 -2.73
N SER A 81 14.87 -16.46 -2.89
CA SER A 81 14.31 -16.80 -4.19
C SER A 81 13.29 -15.78 -4.68
N ASP A 82 13.14 -15.67 -6.00
CA ASP A 82 12.14 -14.78 -6.58
C ASP A 82 10.72 -15.24 -6.22
N ILE A 83 9.81 -14.28 -6.15
CA ILE A 83 8.37 -14.56 -6.05
C ILE A 83 7.74 -14.66 -7.44
N LYS A 84 6.68 -15.46 -7.55
CA LYS A 84 5.83 -15.42 -8.75
C LYS A 84 4.99 -14.14 -8.71
N PRO A 85 4.79 -13.45 -9.85
CA PRO A 85 3.89 -12.31 -9.92
C PRO A 85 2.48 -12.68 -9.44
N VAL A 86 1.92 -11.90 -8.51
CA VAL A 86 0.57 -12.13 -7.96
C VAL A 86 -0.27 -10.86 -8.05
N ASP A 87 -1.50 -10.98 -8.54
CA ASP A 87 -2.44 -9.85 -8.60
C ASP A 87 -2.73 -9.30 -7.21
N VAL A 88 -2.66 -7.97 -7.06
CA VAL A 88 -2.99 -7.28 -5.81
C VAL A 88 -4.42 -6.77 -5.87
N PRO A 89 -5.33 -7.28 -5.02
CA PRO A 89 -6.70 -6.80 -4.96
C PRO A 89 -6.81 -5.36 -4.45
N LEU A 90 -7.99 -4.77 -4.60
CA LEU A 90 -8.28 -3.39 -4.18
C LEU A 90 -8.16 -3.16 -2.66
N ASP A 91 -8.20 -4.21 -1.86
CA ASP A 91 -8.02 -4.13 -0.41
C ASP A 91 -6.54 -4.15 0.01
N GLY A 92 -5.62 -4.31 -0.95
CA GLY A 92 -4.17 -4.32 -0.72
C GLY A 92 -3.66 -5.59 -0.05
N LYS A 93 -4.44 -6.68 0.00
CA LYS A 93 -4.03 -7.94 0.63
C LYS A 93 -3.85 -9.04 -0.40
N CYS A 94 -2.67 -9.65 -0.44
CA CYS A 94 -2.42 -10.78 -1.34
C CYS A 94 -1.53 -11.85 -0.67
N THR A 95 -1.50 -13.03 -1.28
CA THR A 95 -0.60 -14.12 -0.86
C THR A 95 0.35 -14.44 -2.00
N ALA A 96 1.64 -14.28 -1.77
CA ALA A 96 2.68 -14.65 -2.70
C ALA A 96 3.38 -15.93 -2.28
N ILE A 97 3.81 -16.71 -3.27
CA ILE A 97 4.59 -17.92 -3.05
C ILE A 97 5.91 -17.75 -3.78
N SER A 98 7.01 -17.94 -3.06
CA SER A 98 8.34 -17.91 -3.66
C SER A 98 8.66 -19.20 -4.41
N LYS A 99 9.71 -19.15 -5.24
CA LYS A 99 10.23 -20.35 -5.91
C LYS A 99 10.69 -21.43 -4.92
N ALA A 100 11.13 -21.05 -3.72
CA ALA A 100 11.51 -21.98 -2.65
C ALA A 100 10.31 -22.53 -1.84
N GLY A 101 9.07 -22.12 -2.14
CA GLY A 101 7.86 -22.64 -1.51
C GLY A 101 7.45 -21.94 -0.20
N TYR A 102 8.04 -20.78 0.11
CA TYR A 102 7.61 -19.98 1.26
C TYR A 102 6.34 -19.21 0.91
N VAL A 103 5.44 -19.10 1.88
CA VAL A 103 4.16 -18.40 1.75
C VAL A 103 4.27 -17.04 2.44
N TYR A 104 3.98 -15.98 1.69
CA TYR A 104 4.01 -14.59 2.13
C TYR A 104 2.62 -13.99 2.08
N LYS A 105 2.07 -13.66 3.24
CA LYS A 105 0.85 -12.84 3.33
C LYS A 105 1.27 -11.38 3.36
N VAL A 106 0.93 -10.65 2.31
CA VAL A 106 1.32 -9.25 2.10
C VAL A 106 0.10 -8.37 2.32
N GLN A 107 0.27 -7.33 3.13
CA GLN A 107 -0.72 -6.28 3.35
C GLN A 107 -0.07 -4.93 3.07
N MET A 108 -0.53 -4.25 2.02
CA MET A 108 -0.09 -2.90 1.70
C MET A 108 -0.49 -1.94 2.83
N LEU A 109 0.48 -1.15 3.31
CA LEU A 109 0.28 -0.13 4.34
C LEU A 109 0.20 1.27 3.73
N GLY A 110 1.02 1.53 2.71
CA GLY A 110 1.14 2.86 2.14
C GLY A 110 2.36 3.02 1.24
N PRO A 111 2.80 4.26 0.98
CA PRO A 111 3.97 4.53 0.14
C PRO A 111 5.27 4.02 0.79
N ALA A 112 6.27 3.68 -0.03
CA ALA A 112 7.56 3.16 0.45
C ALA A 112 8.26 4.02 1.52
N ILE A 113 8.04 5.33 1.49
CA ILE A 113 8.61 6.27 2.47
C ILE A 113 8.24 5.93 3.93
N GLU A 114 7.11 5.28 4.17
CA GLU A 114 6.72 4.82 5.51
C GLU A 114 7.71 3.77 6.03
N CYS A 115 8.04 2.77 5.21
CA CYS A 115 9.00 1.73 5.54
C CYS A 115 10.43 2.28 5.65
N MET A 116 10.80 3.25 4.82
CA MET A 116 12.12 3.90 4.93
C MET A 116 12.31 4.55 6.30
N LYS A 117 11.25 5.14 6.86
CA LYS A 117 11.26 5.76 8.19
C LYS A 117 11.13 4.74 9.32
N SER A 118 10.20 3.79 9.21
CA SER A 118 9.88 2.87 10.32
C SER A 118 10.84 1.70 10.44
N ALA A 119 11.37 1.22 9.32
CA ALA A 119 12.21 0.03 9.23
C ALA A 119 13.65 0.35 8.80
N ASN A 120 14.03 1.63 8.75
CA ASN A 120 15.38 2.11 8.35
C ASN A 120 15.85 1.53 7.00
N MET A 121 14.92 1.29 6.08
CA MET A 121 15.25 0.72 4.79
C MET A 121 15.84 1.76 3.85
N VAL A 122 16.92 1.37 3.16
CA VAL A 122 17.61 2.18 2.16
C VAL A 122 17.73 1.41 0.84
N GLN A 123 17.75 2.13 -0.28
CA GLN A 123 18.00 1.51 -1.58
C GLN A 123 19.44 0.99 -1.65
N CYS A 124 19.61 -0.24 -2.14
CA CYS A 124 20.92 -0.86 -2.31
C CYS A 124 21.89 0.06 -3.07
N LYS A 125 23.14 0.12 -2.59
CA LYS A 125 24.19 1.01 -3.11
C LYS A 125 24.85 0.53 -4.40
N VAL A 126 24.64 -0.73 -4.80
CA VAL A 126 25.34 -1.30 -5.95
C VAL A 126 24.77 -0.78 -7.27
N THR A 127 25.67 -0.41 -8.17
CA THR A 127 25.39 -0.19 -9.59
C THR A 127 25.60 -1.49 -10.35
N THR A 128 24.59 -1.92 -11.09
CA THR A 128 24.63 -3.12 -11.93
C THR A 128 25.61 -2.96 -13.10
N LYS A 129 25.97 -4.06 -13.76
CA LYS A 129 26.83 -4.03 -14.97
C LYS A 129 26.29 -3.12 -16.07
N ASN A 130 24.98 -2.91 -16.11
CA ASN A 130 24.29 -2.07 -17.08
C ASN A 130 24.28 -0.58 -16.68
N GLY A 131 24.98 -0.18 -15.61
CA GLY A 131 25.04 1.21 -15.14
C GLY A 131 23.84 1.65 -14.29
N ASN A 132 22.82 0.82 -14.13
CA ASN A 132 21.63 1.14 -13.33
C ASN A 132 21.84 0.79 -11.86
N ARG A 133 21.32 1.61 -10.94
CA ARG A 133 21.30 1.30 -9.51
C ARG A 133 20.36 0.11 -9.24
N CYS A 134 20.76 -0.78 -8.33
CA CYS A 134 19.89 -1.86 -7.85
C CYS A 134 18.59 -1.28 -7.25
N GLN A 135 17.44 -1.79 -7.68
CA GLN A 135 16.12 -1.31 -7.24
C GLN A 135 15.67 -1.93 -5.90
N ARG A 136 16.37 -2.95 -5.40
CA ARG A 136 16.05 -3.58 -4.11
C ARG A 136 16.39 -2.66 -2.95
N PHE A 137 15.56 -2.72 -1.91
CA PHE A 137 15.80 -2.05 -0.64
C PHE A 137 16.38 -3.02 0.39
N THR A 138 17.04 -2.47 1.41
CA THR A 138 17.67 -3.26 2.48
C THR A 138 17.73 -2.45 3.77
N ASP A 139 17.67 -3.17 4.89
CA ASP A 139 17.92 -2.68 6.25
C ASP A 139 19.38 -2.90 6.70
N ASN A 140 20.23 -3.49 5.84
CA ASN A 140 21.63 -3.73 6.18
C ASN A 140 22.40 -2.42 6.32
N LYS A 141 23.15 -2.28 7.41
CA LYS A 141 24.02 -1.12 7.72
C LYS A 141 25.05 -0.84 6.63
N ASN A 142 25.53 -1.86 5.90
CA ASN A 142 26.46 -1.65 4.79
C ASN A 142 25.76 -1.00 3.56
N GLY A 143 24.43 -1.07 3.47
CA GLY A 143 23.62 -0.59 2.35
C GLY A 143 23.61 -1.53 1.14
N LEU A 144 23.92 -2.82 1.33
CA LEU A 144 23.92 -3.86 0.30
C LEU A 144 22.78 -4.85 0.56
N CYS A 145 21.93 -5.06 -0.44
CA CYS A 145 20.90 -6.09 -0.37
C CYS A 145 21.52 -7.49 -0.43
N TRP A 146 20.74 -8.51 -0.09
CA TRP A 146 21.19 -9.90 -0.01
C TRP A 146 21.82 -10.44 -1.31
N GLN A 147 21.45 -9.89 -2.49
CA GLN A 147 22.06 -10.25 -3.77
C GLN A 147 23.49 -9.72 -3.95
N HIS A 148 23.84 -8.67 -3.21
CA HIS A 148 25.10 -7.95 -3.33
C HIS A 148 25.99 -8.06 -2.08
N GLN A 149 25.56 -8.80 -1.07
CA GLN A 149 26.41 -9.16 0.06
C GLN A 149 27.38 -10.24 -0.40
N LYS A 150 28.69 -9.99 -0.23
CA LYS A 150 29.70 -11.05 -0.37
C LYS A 150 29.58 -11.95 0.85
N LYS A 151 29.30 -13.23 0.63
CA LYS A 151 29.37 -14.27 1.68
C LYS A 151 30.81 -14.62 1.97
#